data_AF-A0A2A4YPU5-F1
#
_entry.id   AF-A0A2A4YPU5-F1
#
_cell.length_a   1.000
_cell.length_b   1.000
_cell.length_c   1.000
_cell.angle_alpha   90.00
_cell.angle_beta   90.00
_cell.angle_gamma   90.00
#
_symmetry.space_group_name_H-M   'P 1'
#
loop_
_entity.id
_entity.type
_entity.pdbx_description
1 polymer ?
#
loop_
_entity_poly.entity_id
_entity_poly.type
_entity_poly.pdbx_seq_one_letter_code
_entity_poly.pdbx_strand_id
1 'polypeptide(L)' 'MALFTLTKTETTKKSAGFIARYTETTKLRRAEKQLNRMSDRMLEDIGLSRGDVHGKVWGAF' A
#
# COMPACT_ATOMS: atom_id res chain seq x y z
N MET A 1 -18.34 -48.31 11.63
CA MET A 1 -18.61 -46.97 11.08
C MET A 1 -17.76 -45.96 11.81
N ALA A 2 -16.69 -45.48 11.19
CA ALA A 2 -15.91 -44.34 11.69
C ALA A 2 -15.69 -43.39 10.51
N LEU A 3 -16.57 -42.40 10.36
CA LEU A 3 -16.36 -41.29 9.44
C LEU A 3 -15.39 -40.33 10.12
N PHE A 4 -14.10 -40.46 9.83
CA PHE A 4 -13.12 -39.43 10.15
C PHE A 4 -13.36 -38.25 9.21
N THR A 5 -14.01 -37.21 9.71
CA THR A 5 -14.19 -35.94 9.00
C THR A 5 -12.84 -35.22 8.94
N LEU A 6 -12.18 -35.27 7.78
CA LEU A 6 -10.96 -34.50 7.52
C LEU A 6 -11.25 -33.00 7.63
N THR A 7 -10.79 -32.38 8.71
CA THR A 7 -10.68 -30.93 8.84
C THR A 7 -9.44 -30.44 8.11
N LYS A 8 -9.55 -30.13 6.82
CA LYS A 8 -8.47 -29.43 6.09
C LYS A 8 -8.82 -27.97 5.88
N THR A 9 -8.52 -27.14 6.88
CA THR A 9 -8.49 -25.67 6.75
C THR A 9 -7.06 -25.17 6.80
N GLU A 10 -6.29 -25.51 5.77
CA GLU A 10 -4.89 -25.11 5.63
C GLU A 10 -4.72 -24.68 4.17
N THR A 11 -5.13 -23.45 3.81
CA THR A 11 -4.58 -22.63 2.70
C THR A 11 -5.46 -21.39 2.48
N THR A 12 -5.26 -20.32 3.26
CA THR A 12 -5.76 -18.98 2.88
C THR A 12 -4.80 -17.84 3.24
N LYS A 13 -3.63 -18.12 3.85
CA LYS A 13 -2.69 -17.07 4.25
C LYS A 13 -1.87 -16.49 3.08
N LYS A 14 -1.62 -17.26 2.01
CA LYS A 14 -0.81 -16.81 0.86
C LYS A 14 -1.55 -15.80 -0.03
N SER A 15 -2.85 -15.97 -0.28
CA SER A 15 -3.63 -15.05 -1.12
C SER A 15 -3.94 -13.72 -0.42
N ALA A 16 -4.19 -13.76 0.89
CA ALA A 16 -4.40 -12.56 1.71
C ALA A 16 -3.19 -11.61 1.68
N GLY A 17 -1.96 -12.15 1.70
CA GLY A 17 -0.73 -11.34 1.64
C GLY A 17 -0.54 -10.60 0.31
N PHE A 18 -0.91 -11.21 -0.81
CA PHE A 18 -0.85 -10.57 -2.13
C PHE A 18 -1.90 -9.46 -2.28
N ILE A 19 -3.13 -9.69 -1.81
CA ILE A 19 -4.18 -8.66 -1.81
C ILE A 19 -3.80 -7.50 -0.89
N ALA A 20 -3.29 -7.80 0.32
CA ALA A 20 -2.82 -6.77 1.26
C ALA A 20 -1.67 -5.92 0.66
N ARG A 21 -0.71 -6.55 -0.01
CA ARG A 21 0.39 -5.83 -0.67
C ARG A 21 -0.11 -4.95 -1.81
N TYR A 22 -1.10 -5.43 -2.59
CA TYR A 22 -1.71 -4.65 -3.65
C TYR A 22 -2.43 -3.42 -3.11
N THR A 23 -3.22 -3.58 -2.03
CA THR A 23 -3.93 -2.45 -1.42
C THR A 23 -2.99 -1.36 -0.94
N GLU A 24 -1.86 -1.72 -0.32
CA GLU A 24 -0.86 -0.73 0.12
C GLU A 24 -0.24 0.03 -1.05
N THR A 25 0.18 -0.65 -2.12
CA THR A 25 0.73 0.04 -3.30
C THR A 25 -0.28 0.97 -3.97
N THR A 26 -1.58 0.63 -3.97
CA THR A 26 -2.60 1.52 -4.52
C THR A 26 -2.83 2.76 -3.67
N LYS A 27 -2.69 2.66 -2.34
CA LYS A 27 -2.76 3.81 -1.43
C LYS A 27 -1.58 4.76 -1.67
N LEU A 28 -0.37 4.22 -1.76
CA LEU A 28 0.84 5.00 -2.06
C LEU A 28 0.71 5.75 -3.40
N ARG A 29 0.29 5.07 -4.47
CA ARG A 29 0.05 5.72 -5.77
C ARG A 29 -1.00 6.83 -5.71
N ARG A 30 -2.07 6.64 -4.93
CA ARG A 30 -3.08 7.69 -4.74
C ARG A 30 -2.51 8.88 -3.97
N ALA A 31 -1.74 8.64 -2.93
CA ALA A 31 -1.07 9.68 -2.15
C ALA A 31 -0.10 10.49 -3.04
N GLU A 32 0.74 9.83 -3.82
CA GLU A 32 1.65 10.47 -4.78
C GLU A 32 0.88 11.33 -5.80
N LYS A 33 -0.23 10.82 -6.35
CA LYS A 33 -1.06 11.58 -7.30
C LYS A 33 -1.73 12.80 -6.65
N GLN A 34 -2.16 12.69 -5.40
CA GLN A 34 -2.74 13.80 -4.66
C GLN A 34 -1.69 14.88 -4.36
N LEU A 35 -0.51 14.49 -3.87
CA LEU A 35 0.61 15.40 -3.63
C LEU A 35 1.06 16.07 -4.93
N ASN A 36 1.17 15.33 -6.03
CA ASN A 36 1.53 15.91 -7.32
C ASN A 36 0.48 16.89 -7.87
N ARG A 37 -0.79 16.78 -7.46
CA ARG A 37 -1.85 17.74 -7.81
C ARG A 37 -1.82 19.01 -6.96
N MET A 38 -1.19 18.97 -5.79
CA MET A 38 -1.04 20.17 -4.95
C MET A 38 -0.08 21.16 -5.62
N SER A 39 -0.27 22.44 -5.32
CA SER A 39 0.66 23.49 -5.76
C SER A 39 1.94 23.44 -4.94
N ASP A 40 3.02 24.00 -5.48
CA ASP A 40 4.32 23.98 -4.81
C ASP A 40 4.29 24.67 -3.44
N ARG A 41 3.52 25.77 -3.30
CA ARG A 41 3.30 26.42 -2.00
C ARG A 41 2.60 25.52 -0.98
N MET A 42 1.63 24.69 -1.39
CA MET A 42 0.98 23.74 -0.48
C MET A 42 1.93 22.61 -0.09
N LEU A 43 2.79 22.17 -1.00
CA LEU A 43 3.84 21.19 -0.71
C LEU A 43 4.87 21.78 0.26
N GLU A 44 5.28 23.04 0.06
CA GLU A 44 6.19 23.75 0.97
C GLU A 44 5.60 23.94 2.37
N ASP A 45 4.30 24.22 2.47
CA ASP A 45 3.60 24.39 3.77
C ASP A 45 3.66 23.12 4.63
N ILE A 46 3.62 21.95 3.99
CA ILE A 46 3.80 20.64 4.66
C ILE A 46 5.26 20.17 4.70
N GLY A 47 6.21 21.03 4.31
CA GLY A 47 7.65 20.74 4.34
C GLY A 47 8.12 19.71 3.31
N LEU A 48 7.42 19.59 2.18
CA LEU A 48 7.77 18.71 1.07
C LEU A 48 8.18 19.50 -0.17
N SER A 49 9.25 19.06 -0.83
CA SER A 49 9.57 19.49 -2.19
C SER A 49 8.95 18.51 -3.20
N ARG A 50 8.61 19.00 -4.39
CA ARG A 50 8.06 18.16 -5.48
C ARG A 50 9.00 17.00 -5.86
N GLY A 51 10.32 17.22 -5.76
CA GLY A 51 11.32 16.16 -5.98
C GLY A 51 11.30 15.07 -4.90
N ASP A 52 10.92 15.42 -3.66
CA ASP A 52 10.93 14.50 -2.52
C ASP A 52 9.64 13.69 -2.39
N VAL A 53 8.55 14.12 -3.04
CA VAL A 53 7.24 13.45 -2.99
C VAL A 53 7.36 11.96 -3.31
N HIS A 54 8.11 11.61 -4.36
CA HIS A 54 8.28 10.22 -4.76
C HIS A 54 9.00 9.41 -3.66
N GLY A 55 10.15 9.88 -3.18
CA GLY A 55 10.92 9.19 -2.15
C GLY A 55 10.16 9.05 -0.83
N LYS A 56 9.41 10.08 -0.43
CA LYS A 56 8.61 10.09 0.82
C LYS A 56 7.41 9.15 0.75
N VAL A 57 6.75 9.04 -0.39
CA VAL A 57 5.61 8.12 -0.58
C VAL A 57 6.07 6.68 -0.69
N TRP A 58 7.15 6.42 -1.43
CA TRP A 58 7.62 5.07 -1.70
C TRP A 58 8.62 4.52 -0.68
N GLY A 59 9.12 5.38 0.23
CA GLY A 59 10.17 5.03 1.19
C GLY A 59 11.51 4.76 0.53
N ALA A 60 11.72 5.28 -0.68
CA ALA A 60 12.99 5.22 -1.40
C ALA A 60 13.77 6.49 -1.04
N PHE A 61 14.69 6.37 -0.10
CA PHE A 61 15.62 7.43 0.31
C PHE A 61 17.01 7.14 -0.26
#